data_AF-A0A928TMC5-F1
#
_entry.id   AF-A0A928TMC5-F1
#
_cell.length_a   1.000
_cell.length_b   1.000
_cell.length_c   1.000
_cell.angle_alpha   90.00
_cell.angle_beta   90.00
_cell.angle_gamma   90.00
#
_symmetry.space_group_name_H-M   'P 1'
#
loop_
_entity.id
_entity.type
_entity.pdbx_description
1 polymer ?
#
loop_
_entity_poly.entity_id
_entity_poly.type
_entity_poly.pdbx_seq_one_letter_code
_entity_poly.pdbx_strand_id
1 'polypeptide(L)'
;MPPDRCGAPMKKGGPCPWPVDRCPVEAHARWRRGHREADPPARPAPLGPAPTPGPEPPGLQERDLRTLAWWLIAGILRGDADARQASVVVSLMRTLAALGPAGPGEEEALREVELRGRLMHGLPPRNEEEWARAGAAFTPDALAEFRRWAEELLLESDGRDRLEPLYLRERGAGHVHVPLLVDREDGV
;
A
#
# COMPACT_ATOMS: atom_id res chain seq x y z
N MET A 1 33.20 -22.97 -28.79
CA MET A 1 33.14 -22.44 -30.17
C MET A 1 34.16 -23.18 -31.01
N PRO A 2 33.86 -23.51 -32.28
CA PRO A 2 34.89 -24.01 -33.18
C PRO A 2 36.02 -22.97 -33.28
N PRO A 3 37.30 -23.37 -33.14
CA PRO A 3 38.45 -22.45 -33.04
C PRO A 3 38.68 -21.60 -34.30
N ASP A 4 37.98 -21.88 -35.38
CA ASP A 4 38.21 -21.29 -36.70
C ASP A 4 37.32 -20.08 -37.01
N ARG A 5 36.47 -19.64 -36.08
CA ARG A 5 35.57 -18.49 -36.26
C ARG A 5 36.02 -17.26 -35.47
N CYS A 6 35.74 -16.08 -36.03
CA CYS A 6 36.17 -14.78 -35.50
C CYS A 6 35.73 -14.54 -34.05
N GLY A 7 34.47 -14.84 -33.70
CA GLY A 7 33.98 -14.75 -32.32
C GLY A 7 33.75 -13.32 -31.78
N ALA A 8 34.23 -12.27 -32.46
CA ALA A 8 34.05 -10.89 -32.03
C ALA A 8 32.55 -10.49 -31.90
N PRO A 9 32.17 -9.71 -30.88
CA PRO A 9 30.77 -9.35 -30.64
C PRO A 9 30.23 -8.43 -31.75
N MET A 10 29.05 -8.76 -32.28
CA MET A 10 28.37 -7.96 -33.30
C MET A 10 27.39 -6.95 -32.66
N LYS A 11 27.13 -5.84 -33.36
CA LYS A 11 26.19 -4.78 -32.91
C LYS A 11 24.77 -5.29 -32.61
N LYS A 12 24.30 -6.34 -33.30
CA LYS A 12 22.97 -6.94 -33.10
C LYS A 12 22.93 -8.01 -31.99
N GLY A 13 24.01 -8.16 -31.22
CA GLY A 13 24.19 -9.28 -30.31
C GLY A 13 24.69 -10.53 -31.03
N GLY A 14 25.43 -11.36 -30.30
CA GLY A 14 26.00 -12.60 -30.82
C GLY A 14 27.38 -12.47 -31.47
N PRO A 15 28.06 -13.61 -31.70
CA PRO A 15 29.44 -13.66 -32.16
C PRO A 15 29.57 -13.64 -33.69
N CYS A 16 30.63 -13.02 -34.20
CA CYS A 16 30.92 -12.96 -35.63
C CYS A 16 31.12 -14.38 -36.22
N PRO A 17 30.36 -14.77 -37.26
CA PRO A 17 30.40 -16.12 -37.81
C PRO A 17 31.53 -16.36 -38.83
N TRP A 18 32.22 -15.29 -39.26
CA TRP A 18 33.25 -15.36 -40.30
C TRP A 18 34.48 -16.17 -39.85
N PRO A 19 35.17 -16.87 -40.77
CA PRO A 19 36.48 -17.43 -40.50
C PRO A 19 37.49 -16.38 -40.01
N VAL A 20 38.39 -16.77 -39.10
CA VAL A 20 39.37 -15.84 -38.49
C VAL A 20 40.25 -15.15 -39.53
N ASP A 21 40.66 -15.88 -40.56
CA ASP A 21 41.53 -15.45 -41.66
C ASP A 21 40.82 -14.61 -42.73
N ARG A 22 39.48 -14.62 -42.76
CA ARG A 22 38.66 -13.95 -43.79
C ARG A 22 37.69 -12.91 -43.24
N CYS A 23 37.81 -12.53 -41.97
CA CYS A 23 36.91 -11.55 -41.38
C CYS A 23 37.18 -10.16 -41.98
N PRO A 24 36.22 -9.53 -42.68
CA PRO A 24 36.45 -8.27 -43.40
C PRO A 24 36.47 -7.03 -42.47
N VAL A 25 36.20 -7.21 -41.17
CA VAL A 25 36.06 -6.11 -40.22
C VAL A 25 37.37 -5.92 -39.47
N GLU A 26 38.11 -4.84 -39.78
CA GLU A 26 39.39 -4.52 -39.13
C GLU A 26 39.29 -4.37 -37.61
N ALA A 27 38.16 -3.83 -37.12
CA ALA A 27 37.89 -3.71 -35.68
C ALA A 27 37.90 -5.08 -34.99
N HIS A 28 37.49 -6.16 -35.68
CA HIS A 28 37.54 -7.51 -35.14
C HIS A 28 38.97 -8.06 -35.12
N ALA A 29 39.82 -7.70 -36.08
CA ALA A 29 41.24 -8.07 -36.06
C ALA A 29 41.96 -7.41 -34.87
N ARG A 30 41.61 -6.15 -34.56
CA ARG A 30 42.10 -5.45 -33.36
C ARG A 30 41.62 -6.11 -32.06
N TRP A 31 40.32 -6.44 -31.97
CA TRP A 31 39.74 -7.17 -30.84
C TRP A 31 40.42 -8.53 -30.60
N ARG A 32 40.67 -9.30 -31.67
CA ARG A 32 41.37 -10.60 -31.57
C ARG A 32 42.80 -10.49 -31.07
N ARG A 33 43.55 -9.46 -31.49
CA ARG A 33 44.93 -9.25 -30.99
C ARG A 33 44.94 -8.97 -29.50
N GLY A 34 44.06 -8.08 -29.02
CA GLY A 34 43.94 -7.78 -27.59
C GLY A 34 43.44 -8.96 -26.74
N HIS A 35 42.67 -9.89 -27.31
CA HIS A 35 42.21 -11.09 -26.61
C HIS A 35 43.16 -12.29 -26.70
N ARG A 36 44.07 -12.34 -27.69
CA ARG A 36 45.12 -13.38 -27.77
C ARG A 36 46.27 -13.12 -26.82
N GLU A 37 46.56 -11.84 -26.53
CA GLU A 37 47.57 -11.42 -25.54
C GLU A 37 47.01 -11.34 -24.12
N ALA A 38 45.69 -11.45 -23.93
CA ALA A 38 45.13 -11.64 -22.61
C ALA A 38 45.56 -13.01 -22.11
N ASP A 39 46.38 -13.02 -21.05
CA ASP A 39 46.73 -14.22 -20.30
C ASP A 39 45.48 -15.08 -20.08
N PRO A 40 45.60 -16.42 -20.12
CA PRO A 40 44.48 -17.30 -19.79
C PRO A 40 43.87 -16.81 -18.47
N PRO A 41 42.53 -16.71 -18.38
CA PRO A 41 41.89 -16.14 -17.20
C PRO A 41 42.46 -16.86 -15.98
N ALA A 42 43.07 -16.09 -15.08
CA ALA A 42 43.57 -16.61 -13.83
C ALA A 42 42.47 -17.51 -13.25
N ARG A 43 42.86 -18.74 -12.91
CA ARG A 43 41.98 -19.76 -12.32
C ARG A 43 41.09 -19.04 -11.31
N PRO A 44 39.74 -19.14 -11.40
CA PRO A 44 38.87 -18.36 -10.53
C PRO A 44 39.32 -18.62 -9.10
N ALA A 45 39.68 -17.54 -8.40
CA ALA A 45 40.08 -17.63 -7.02
C ALA A 45 39.02 -18.45 -6.28
N PRO A 46 39.41 -19.38 -5.38
CA PRO A 46 38.44 -20.14 -4.60
C PRO A 46 37.45 -19.13 -4.03
N LEU A 47 36.16 -19.35 -4.31
CA LEU A 47 35.09 -18.54 -3.73
C LEU A 47 35.38 -18.48 -2.24
N GLY A 48 35.68 -17.28 -1.75
CA GLY A 48 35.91 -17.06 -0.34
C GLY A 48 34.71 -17.56 0.46
N PRO A 49 34.85 -17.70 1.79
CA PRO A 49 33.71 -18.05 2.63
C PRO A 49 32.53 -17.15 2.27
N ALA A 50 31.34 -17.77 2.15
CA ALA A 50 30.13 -17.05 1.83
C ALA A 50 30.01 -15.85 2.77
N PRO A 51 29.67 -14.64 2.25
CA PRO A 51 29.47 -13.49 3.10
C PRO A 51 28.46 -13.86 4.18
N THR A 52 28.80 -13.54 5.44
CA THR A 52 27.92 -13.77 6.57
C THR A 52 26.57 -13.13 6.25
N PRO A 53 25.44 -13.86 6.36
CA PRO A 53 24.15 -13.27 6.07
C PRO A 53 23.97 -12.05 6.97
N GLY A 54 23.84 -10.89 6.34
CA GLY A 54 23.50 -9.66 7.04
C GLY A 54 22.12 -9.77 7.70
N PRO A 55 21.75 -8.80 8.56
CA PRO A 55 20.43 -8.78 9.15
C PRO A 55 19.35 -8.85 8.06
N GLU A 56 18.37 -9.72 8.26
CA GLU A 56 17.24 -9.89 7.34
C GLU A 56 16.49 -8.55 7.20
N PRO A 57 16.12 -8.13 5.98
CA PRO A 57 15.46 -6.86 5.77
C PRO A 57 14.10 -6.82 6.49
N PRO A 58 13.82 -5.77 7.28
CA PRO A 58 12.48 -5.54 7.83
C PRO A 58 11.46 -5.40 6.69
N GLY A 59 10.25 -5.91 6.90
CA GLY A 59 9.16 -5.85 5.91
C GLY A 59 9.19 -6.95 4.84
N LEU A 60 10.21 -7.81 4.78
CA LEU A 60 10.24 -8.95 3.84
C LEU A 60 9.10 -9.95 4.11
N GLN A 61 8.85 -10.24 5.39
CA GLN A 61 7.81 -11.18 5.83
C GLN A 61 6.39 -10.62 5.58
N GLU A 62 6.21 -9.32 5.79
CA GLU A 62 4.93 -8.62 5.62
C GLU A 62 4.67 -8.16 4.17
N ARG A 63 5.65 -8.36 3.28
CA ARG A 63 5.63 -7.90 1.88
C ARG A 63 5.36 -6.40 1.75
N ASP A 64 5.81 -5.62 2.72
CA ASP A 64 5.71 -4.16 2.67
C ASP A 64 6.79 -3.58 1.76
N LEU A 65 6.40 -3.31 0.52
CA LEU A 65 7.26 -2.74 -0.52
C LEU A 65 7.81 -1.36 -0.13
N ARG A 66 7.08 -0.59 0.70
CA ARG A 66 7.53 0.74 1.15
C ARG A 66 8.65 0.60 2.17
N THR A 67 8.47 -0.24 3.18
CA THR A 67 9.50 -0.52 4.18
C THR A 67 10.75 -1.13 3.54
N LEU A 68 10.58 -2.07 2.61
CA LEU A 68 11.70 -2.68 1.89
C LEU A 68 12.47 -1.66 1.02
N ALA A 69 11.76 -0.78 0.32
CA ALA A 69 12.38 0.27 -0.48
C ALA A 69 13.17 1.27 0.38
N TRP A 70 12.63 1.69 1.53
CA TRP A 70 13.36 2.57 2.45
C TRP A 70 14.57 1.87 3.08
N TRP A 71 14.46 0.59 3.43
CA TRP A 71 15.59 -0.17 3.94
C TRP A 71 16.74 -0.25 2.93
N LEU A 72 16.43 -0.52 1.66
CA LEU A 72 17.42 -0.54 0.58
C LEU A 72 18.10 0.83 0.39
N ILE A 73 17.29 1.91 0.37
CA ILE A 73 17.82 3.29 0.28
C ILE A 73 18.74 3.58 1.47
N ALA A 74 18.34 3.22 2.69
CA ALA A 74 19.14 3.42 3.90
C ALA A 74 20.44 2.62 3.89
N GLY A 75 20.46 1.40 3.35
CA GLY A 75 21.69 0.63 3.13
C GLY A 75 22.64 1.33 2.15
N ILE A 76 22.10 1.82 1.03
CA ILE A 76 22.90 2.54 0.02
C ILE A 76 23.47 3.85 0.57
N LEU A 77 22.68 4.61 1.32
CA LEU A 77 23.13 5.86 1.95
C LEU A 77 24.20 5.64 3.04
N ARG A 78 24.22 4.47 3.69
CA ARG A 78 25.26 4.09 4.66
C ARG A 78 26.59 3.68 4.01
N GLY A 79 26.63 3.58 2.68
CA GLY A 79 27.81 3.13 1.94
C GLY A 79 27.93 1.60 1.87
N ASP A 80 26.89 0.87 2.29
CA ASP A 80 26.85 -0.60 2.24
C ASP A 80 26.66 -1.14 0.81
N ALA A 81 26.51 -0.26 -0.18
CA ALA A 81 26.24 -0.61 -1.57
C ALA A 81 27.06 0.19 -2.59
N ASP A 82 27.40 -0.47 -3.69
CA ASP A 82 28.22 0.05 -4.80
C ASP A 82 27.52 1.25 -5.49
N ALA A 83 28.29 2.28 -5.86
CA ALA A 83 27.84 3.44 -6.63
C ALA A 83 27.13 3.06 -7.96
N ARG A 84 27.41 1.87 -8.51
CA ARG A 84 26.66 1.30 -9.66
C ARG A 84 25.17 1.08 -9.38
N GLN A 85 24.75 1.05 -8.12
CA GLN A 85 23.37 0.88 -7.68
C GLN A 85 22.59 2.20 -7.58
N ALA A 86 23.19 3.34 -7.93
CA ALA A 86 22.48 4.64 -7.94
C ALA A 86 21.21 4.63 -8.80
N SER A 87 21.20 3.87 -9.91
CA SER A 87 20.00 3.68 -10.75
C SER A 87 18.87 2.93 -10.03
N VAL A 88 19.21 2.02 -9.13
CA VAL A 88 18.26 1.30 -8.28
C VAL A 88 17.61 2.27 -7.28
N VAL A 89 18.40 3.15 -6.64
CA VAL A 89 17.87 4.19 -5.74
C VAL A 89 16.86 5.07 -6.46
N VAL A 90 17.21 5.61 -7.63
CA VAL A 90 16.31 6.47 -8.40
C VAL A 90 15.02 5.74 -8.78
N SER A 91 15.12 4.45 -9.12
CA SER A 91 13.95 3.63 -9.45
C SER A 91 13.07 3.40 -8.22
N LEU A 92 13.66 3.07 -7.07
CA LEU A 92 12.95 2.92 -5.79
C LEU A 92 12.26 4.22 -5.36
N MET A 93 12.94 5.37 -5.48
CA MET A 93 12.34 6.67 -5.15
C MET A 93 11.14 7.00 -6.05
N ARG A 94 11.21 6.68 -7.35
CA ARG A 94 10.06 6.85 -8.26
C ARG A 94 8.91 5.92 -7.88
N THR A 95 9.19 4.66 -7.54
CA THR A 95 8.18 3.73 -7.05
C THR A 95 7.53 4.24 -5.76
N LEU A 96 8.31 4.71 -4.79
CA LEU A 96 7.80 5.29 -3.54
C LEU A 96 6.93 6.53 -3.80
N ALA A 97 7.35 7.40 -4.72
CA ALA A 97 6.55 8.57 -5.10
C ALA A 97 5.22 8.17 -5.75
N ALA A 98 5.23 7.14 -6.61
CA ALA A 98 4.02 6.62 -7.25
C ALA A 98 3.05 5.94 -6.26
N LEU A 99 3.57 5.32 -5.20
CA LEU A 99 2.77 4.74 -4.12
C LEU A 99 2.13 5.78 -3.19
N GLY A 100 2.48 7.06 -3.32
CA GLY A 100 1.95 8.14 -2.49
C GLY A 100 2.45 8.13 -1.04
N PRO A 101 1.89 8.96 -0.15
CA PRO A 101 2.20 8.90 1.29
C PRO A 101 1.80 7.55 1.88
N ALA A 102 2.42 7.17 3.00
CA ALA A 102 2.01 5.95 3.70
C ALA A 102 0.57 6.16 4.12
N GLY A 103 -0.29 5.18 3.83
CA GLY A 103 -1.65 5.22 4.34
C GLY A 103 -1.62 5.29 5.87
N PRO A 104 -2.70 5.80 6.49
CA PRO A 104 -2.87 5.63 7.93
C PRO A 104 -2.69 4.15 8.30
N GLY A 105 -2.15 3.87 9.48
CA GLY A 105 -2.10 2.50 9.99
C GLY A 105 -3.50 1.87 9.97
N GLU A 106 -3.59 0.54 9.90
CA GLU A 106 -4.86 -0.17 9.77
C GLU A 106 -5.91 0.28 10.80
N GLU A 107 -5.50 0.42 12.05
CA GLU A 107 -6.37 0.91 13.13
C GLU A 107 -6.90 2.32 12.87
N GLU A 108 -6.05 3.22 12.39
CA GLU A 108 -6.42 4.59 12.07
C GLU A 108 -7.37 4.65 10.85
N ALA A 109 -7.16 3.78 9.86
CA ALA A 109 -8.06 3.61 8.72
C ALA A 109 -9.43 3.08 9.16
N LEU A 110 -9.47 2.08 10.05
CA LEU A 110 -10.72 1.52 10.57
C LEU A 110 -11.52 2.57 11.36
N ARG A 111 -10.86 3.34 12.22
CA ARG A 111 -11.49 4.43 12.96
C ARG A 111 -12.02 5.54 12.04
N GLU A 112 -11.33 5.84 10.93
CA GLU A 112 -11.85 6.77 9.91
C GLU A 112 -13.09 6.20 9.20
N VAL A 113 -13.08 4.92 8.84
CA VAL A 113 -14.23 4.24 8.24
C VAL A 113 -15.43 4.23 9.20
N GLU A 114 -15.22 3.94 10.48
CA GLU A 114 -16.25 4.02 11.52
C GLU A 114 -16.85 5.43 11.60
N LEU A 115 -15.98 6.46 11.67
CA LEU A 115 -16.42 7.86 11.71
C LEU A 115 -17.27 8.21 10.49
N ARG A 116 -16.82 7.86 9.28
CA ARG A 116 -17.58 8.09 8.04
C ARG A 116 -18.92 7.36 8.06
N GLY A 117 -18.94 6.11 8.49
CA GLY A 117 -20.16 5.31 8.66
C GLY A 117 -21.18 6.03 9.53
N ARG A 118 -20.74 6.51 10.70
CA ARG A 118 -21.60 7.24 11.64
C ARG A 118 -22.13 8.55 11.05
N LEU A 119 -21.27 9.34 10.41
CA LEU A 119 -21.68 10.59 9.74
C LEU A 119 -22.71 10.34 8.63
N MET A 120 -22.58 9.25 7.86
CA MET A 120 -23.59 8.88 6.84
C MET A 120 -24.95 8.52 7.45
N HIS A 121 -24.98 8.09 8.72
CA HIS A 121 -26.20 7.83 9.47
C HIS A 121 -26.68 9.03 10.31
N GLY A 122 -26.13 10.23 10.07
CA GLY A 122 -26.53 11.44 10.78
C GLY A 122 -26.06 11.48 12.24
N LEU A 123 -25.09 10.63 12.63
CA LEU A 123 -24.52 10.63 13.97
C LEU A 123 -23.24 11.47 13.98
N PRO A 124 -23.19 12.61 14.70
CA PRO A 124 -22.03 13.48 14.75
C PRO A 124 -20.88 12.87 15.56
N PRO A 125 -19.65 13.43 15.45
CA PRO A 125 -18.52 13.03 16.29
C PRO A 125 -18.84 13.18 17.80
N ARG A 126 -18.44 12.20 18.61
CA ARG A 126 -18.79 12.08 20.05
C ARG A 126 -17.86 12.84 20.97
N ASN A 127 -16.59 12.91 20.60
CA ASN A 127 -15.52 13.40 21.47
C ASN A 127 -14.52 14.22 20.66
N GLU A 128 -13.61 14.90 21.36
CA GLU A 128 -12.62 15.78 20.74
C GLU A 128 -11.71 15.05 19.74
N GLU A 129 -11.39 13.78 19.99
CA GLU A 129 -10.56 12.96 19.09
C GLU A 129 -11.26 12.72 17.76
N GLU A 130 -12.55 12.34 17.78
CA GLU A 130 -13.34 12.16 16.57
C GLU A 130 -13.56 13.49 15.83
N TRP A 131 -13.71 14.61 16.56
CA TRP A 131 -13.79 15.95 15.97
C TRP A 131 -12.48 16.37 15.28
N ALA A 132 -11.33 16.08 15.90
CA ALA A 132 -10.02 16.33 15.30
C ALA A 132 -9.82 15.50 14.02
N ARG A 133 -10.23 14.22 14.06
CA ARG A 133 -10.19 13.33 12.90
C ARG A 133 -11.12 13.80 11.77
N ALA A 134 -12.34 14.22 12.10
CA ALA A 134 -13.24 14.84 11.14
C ALA A 134 -12.60 16.10 10.53
N GLY A 135 -11.92 16.90 11.36
CA GLY A 135 -11.20 18.11 10.93
C GLY A 135 -10.09 17.86 9.91
N ALA A 136 -9.45 16.69 9.97
CA ALA A 136 -8.43 16.29 9.01
C ALA A 136 -9.02 15.75 7.69
N ALA A 137 -10.22 15.16 7.74
CA ALA A 137 -10.83 14.44 6.62
C ALA A 137 -11.86 15.25 5.81
N PHE A 138 -12.50 16.26 6.43
CA PHE A 138 -13.62 16.99 5.85
C PHE A 138 -13.35 18.49 5.71
N THR A 139 -14.13 19.14 4.85
CA THR A 139 -14.04 20.59 4.64
C THR A 139 -14.63 21.38 5.82
N PRO A 140 -14.24 22.65 6.00
CA PRO A 140 -14.82 23.52 7.03
C PRO A 140 -16.35 23.60 6.98
N ASP A 141 -16.94 23.64 5.77
CA ASP A 141 -18.39 23.71 5.59
C ASP A 141 -19.08 22.43 6.08
N ALA A 142 -18.51 21.25 5.78
CA ALA A 142 -19.03 19.99 6.29
C ALA A 142 -18.94 19.91 7.83
N LEU A 143 -17.86 20.42 8.42
CA LEU A 143 -17.70 20.46 9.87
C LEU A 143 -18.73 21.38 10.53
N ALA A 144 -19.06 22.52 9.90
CA ALA A 144 -20.11 23.42 10.38
C ALA A 144 -21.47 22.71 10.38
N GLU A 145 -21.76 21.95 9.32
CA GLU A 145 -22.98 21.17 9.21
C GLU A 145 -23.06 20.05 10.28
N PHE A 146 -21.96 19.34 10.53
CA PHE A 146 -21.92 18.32 11.59
C PHE A 146 -22.15 18.92 12.98
N ARG A 147 -21.70 20.16 13.23
CA ARG A 147 -21.96 20.86 14.50
C ARG A 147 -23.44 21.22 14.64
N ARG A 148 -24.06 21.72 13.57
CA ARG A 148 -25.49 21.99 13.53
C ARG A 148 -26.31 20.74 13.87
N TRP A 149 -25.98 19.59 13.27
CA TRP A 149 -26.65 18.32 13.58
C TRP A 149 -26.47 17.90 15.03
N ALA A 150 -25.28 18.10 15.60
CA ALA A 150 -25.02 17.78 17.01
C ALA A 150 -25.87 18.64 17.95
N GLU A 151 -26.03 19.93 17.66
CA GLU A 151 -26.91 20.84 18.41
C GLU A 151 -28.38 20.42 18.30
N GLU A 152 -28.85 20.08 17.10
CA GLU A 152 -30.23 19.59 16.86
C GLU A 152 -30.53 18.31 17.66
N LEU A 153 -29.59 17.35 17.67
CA LEU A 153 -29.73 16.10 18.43
C LEU A 153 -29.76 16.32 19.94
N LEU A 154 -28.97 17.25 20.47
CA LEU A 154 -28.97 17.62 21.89
C LEU A 154 -30.30 18.27 22.29
N LEU A 155 -30.84 19.14 21.43
CA LEU A 155 -32.16 19.75 21.64
C LEU A 155 -33.28 18.70 21.62
N GLU A 156 -33.20 17.71 20.73
CA GLU A 156 -34.15 16.60 20.70
C GLU A 156 -34.06 15.70 21.94
N SER A 157 -32.85 15.44 22.46
CA SER A 157 -32.69 14.64 23.68
C SER A 157 -33.26 15.37 24.91
N ASP A 158 -33.01 16.68 25.03
CA ASP A 158 -33.55 17.50 26.12
C ASP A 158 -35.08 17.64 26.03
N GLY A 159 -35.63 17.61 24.80
CA GLY A 159 -37.07 17.62 24.56
C GLY A 159 -37.77 16.30 24.90
N ARG A 160 -37.11 15.15 24.71
CA ARG A 160 -37.66 13.83 25.05
C ARG A 160 -37.73 13.58 26.55
N ASP A 161 -36.79 14.14 27.33
CA ASP A 161 -36.86 14.11 28.81
C ASP A 161 -37.96 15.02 29.39
N ARG A 162 -38.50 15.94 28.58
CA ARG A 162 -39.63 16.82 28.95
C ARG A 162 -40.99 16.30 28.50
N LEU A 163 -41.08 15.13 27.88
CA LEU A 163 -42.36 14.47 27.72
C LEU A 163 -42.83 14.05 29.11
N GLU A 164 -43.66 14.91 29.73
CA GLU A 164 -44.50 14.53 30.86
C GLU A 164 -45.03 13.12 30.57
N PRO A 165 -44.98 12.19 31.55
CA PRO A 165 -45.62 10.90 31.35
C PRO A 165 -47.04 11.20 30.88
N LEU A 166 -47.38 10.73 29.69
CA LEU A 166 -48.74 10.85 29.17
C LEU A 166 -49.63 10.13 30.18
N TYR A 167 -50.12 10.88 31.17
CA TYR A 167 -51.25 10.48 31.97
C TYR A 167 -52.38 10.35 30.95
N LEU A 168 -52.58 9.12 30.47
CA LEU A 168 -53.83 8.66 29.90
C LEU A 168 -54.87 8.96 30.97
N ARG A 169 -55.42 10.17 30.91
CA ARG A 169 -56.49 10.62 31.77
C ARG A 169 -57.64 9.67 31.43
N GLU A 170 -57.88 8.71 32.31
CA GLU A 170 -58.96 7.74 32.23
C GLU A 170 -60.28 8.49 32.07
N ARG A 171 -60.65 8.82 30.82
CA ARG A 171 -61.98 9.24 30.45
C ARG A 171 -62.71 7.98 30.04
N GLY A 172 -63.35 7.37 31.05
CA GLY A 172 -64.46 6.45 30.87
C GLY A 172 -64.05 5.12 30.27
N ALA A 173 -64.10 4.07 31.10
CA ALA A 173 -64.20 2.70 30.67
C ALA A 173 -65.44 2.52 29.76
N GLY A 174 -65.28 2.76 28.47
CA GLY A 174 -66.12 2.22 27.42
C GLY A 174 -65.40 0.99 26.88
N HIS A 175 -65.89 -0.19 27.24
CA HIS A 175 -65.35 -1.48 26.80
C HIS A 175 -65.11 -1.50 25.28
N VAL A 176 -63.85 -1.43 24.86
CA VAL A 176 -63.46 -1.78 23.49
C VAL A 176 -63.48 -3.30 23.43
N HIS A 177 -64.55 -3.84 22.87
CA HIS A 177 -64.65 -5.25 22.56
C HIS A 177 -63.71 -5.54 21.39
N VAL A 178 -62.52 -6.07 21.67
CA VAL A 178 -61.63 -6.60 20.64
C VAL A 178 -62.16 -7.98 20.25
N PRO A 179 -62.64 -8.20 19.02
CA PRO A 179 -62.98 -9.55 18.59
C PRO A 179 -61.69 -10.37 18.49
N LEU A 180 -61.58 -11.39 19.34
CA LEU A 180 -60.59 -12.45 19.21
C LEU A 180 -60.79 -13.13 17.85
N LEU A 181 -59.85 -12.91 16.93
CA LEU A 181 -59.64 -13.78 15.78
C LEU A 181 -59.14 -15.11 16.33
N VAL A 182 -60.07 -16.05 16.51
CA VAL A 182 -59.76 -17.44 16.78
C VAL A 182 -59.42 -18.07 15.43
N ASP A 183 -58.15 -18.42 15.23
CA ASP A 183 -57.74 -19.28 14.13
C ASP A 183 -58.49 -20.61 14.27
N ARG A 184 -59.37 -20.86 13.31
CA ARG A 184 -60.12 -22.10 13.18
C ARG A 184 -59.38 -22.96 12.16
N GLU A 185 -58.39 -23.71 12.63
CA GLU A 185 -57.84 -24.84 11.90
C GLU A 185 -58.88 -25.98 11.92
N ASP A 186 -59.85 -25.93 11.01
CA ASP A 186 -60.67 -27.09 10.68
C ASP A 186 -59.92 -27.91 9.62
N GLY A 187 -59.43 -29.07 10.04
CA GLY A 187 -58.80 -30.04 9.16
C GLY A 187 -59.78 -30.73 8.22
N VAL A 188 -59.29 -31.04 7.01
CA VAL A 188 -59.64 -32.20 6.17
C VAL A 188 -58.36 -32.65 5.45
#